data_AF-A0AAU0R4U0-F1
#
_entry.id   AF-A0AAU0R4U0-F1
#
_cell.length_a   1.000
_cell.length_b   1.000
_cell.length_c   1.000
_cell.angle_alpha   90.00
_cell.angle_beta   90.00
_cell.angle_gamma   90.00
#
_symmetry.space_group_name_H-M   'P 1'
#
loop_
_entity.id
_entity.type
_entity.pdbx_description
1 polymer ?
#
loop_
_entity_poly.entity_id
_entity_poly.type
_entity_poly.pdbx_seq_one_letter_code
_entity_poly.pdbx_strand_id
1 'polypeptide(L)'
;MLQHFEVIQHILKETFEIDKMKSDLIEYLSLKEDGLNLIKVGAKYEVWAYNNSLQKKEPYIVSPNEKLTIYTYRVVDDLQAGFQCHVYVAIGNYQKVDHLFTTDKCIAIFKYDGELNLAEIEFFMEEIYKP
;
A
#
# COMPACT_ATOMS: atom_id res chain seq x y z
N MET A 1 -18.56 -13.80 -14.87
CA MET A 1 -17.79 -12.61 -14.51
C MET A 1 -17.29 -12.67 -13.06
N LEU A 2 -18.15 -12.76 -12.05
CA LEU A 2 -17.75 -12.86 -10.62
C LEU A 2 -16.72 -13.97 -10.31
N GLN A 3 -16.95 -15.20 -10.79
CA GLN A 3 -16.02 -16.31 -10.58
C GLN A 3 -14.60 -16.06 -11.13
N HIS A 4 -14.47 -15.28 -12.22
CA HIS A 4 -13.14 -14.98 -12.77
C HIS A 4 -12.40 -13.98 -11.88
N PHE A 5 -13.10 -12.99 -11.30
CA PHE A 5 -12.50 -12.05 -10.36
C PHE A 5 -12.04 -12.71 -9.05
N GLU A 6 -12.80 -13.68 -8.52
CA GLU A 6 -12.41 -14.42 -7.32
C GLU A 6 -11.16 -15.28 -7.56
N VAL A 7 -11.06 -15.94 -8.72
CA VAL A 7 -9.87 -16.71 -9.13
C VAL A 7 -8.66 -15.80 -9.29
N ILE A 8 -8.83 -14.64 -9.93
CA ILE A 8 -7.77 -13.65 -10.07
C ILE A 8 -7.31 -13.14 -8.70
N GLN A 9 -8.24 -12.80 -7.79
CA GLN A 9 -7.88 -12.39 -6.42
C GLN A 9 -7.13 -13.49 -5.65
N HIS A 10 -7.47 -14.76 -5.88
CA HIS A 10 -6.76 -15.88 -5.28
C HIS A 10 -5.33 -16.00 -5.82
N ILE A 11 -5.14 -15.93 -7.14
CA ILE A 11 -3.82 -15.92 -7.78
C ILE A 11 -2.98 -14.75 -7.27
N LEU A 12 -3.57 -13.56 -7.14
CA LEU A 12 -2.87 -12.38 -6.62
C LEU A 12 -2.42 -12.58 -5.16
N LYS A 13 -3.25 -13.22 -4.32
CA LYS A 13 -2.87 -13.58 -2.93
C LYS A 13 -1.68 -14.53 -2.87
N GLU A 14 -1.57 -15.44 -3.82
CA GLU A 14 -0.46 -16.40 -3.90
C GLU A 14 0.80 -15.78 -4.52
N THR A 15 0.64 -14.75 -5.35
CA THR A 15 1.74 -14.11 -6.09
C THR A 15 2.43 -13.01 -5.29
N PHE A 16 1.68 -12.25 -4.46
CA PHE A 16 2.24 -11.15 -3.69
C PHE A 16 2.77 -11.60 -2.34
N GLU A 17 4.07 -11.87 -2.32
CA GLU A 17 4.82 -12.12 -1.09
C GLU A 17 5.17 -10.81 -0.37
N ILE A 18 5.07 -10.81 0.97
CA ILE A 18 5.41 -9.65 1.80
C ILE A 18 6.83 -9.14 1.56
N ASP A 19 7.78 -10.04 1.32
CA ASP A 19 9.18 -9.66 1.10
C ASP A 19 9.38 -8.95 -0.24
N LYS A 20 8.65 -9.35 -1.30
CA LYS A 20 8.59 -8.58 -2.54
C LYS A 20 8.03 -7.19 -2.29
N MET A 21 6.94 -7.08 -1.54
CA MET A 21 6.33 -5.77 -1.24
C MET A 21 7.24 -4.86 -0.42
N LYS A 22 8.03 -5.41 0.49
CA LYS A 22 9.07 -4.64 1.19
C LYS A 22 10.13 -4.13 0.23
N SER A 23 10.60 -4.97 -0.69
CA SER A 23 11.56 -4.57 -1.72
C SER A 23 10.99 -3.45 -2.59
N ASP A 24 9.79 -3.65 -3.13
CA ASP A 24 9.06 -2.69 -3.96
C ASP A 24 8.87 -1.35 -3.25
N LEU A 25 8.49 -1.36 -1.96
CA LEU A 25 8.31 -0.16 -1.15
C LEU A 25 9.61 0.63 -1.03
N ILE A 26 10.73 -0.04 -0.73
CA ILE A 26 12.00 0.64 -0.52
C ILE A 26 12.59 1.14 -1.83
N GLU A 27 12.48 0.36 -2.91
CA GLU A 27 12.85 0.81 -4.25
C GLU A 27 12.05 2.06 -4.63
N TYR A 28 10.73 2.04 -4.49
CA TYR A 28 9.87 3.18 -4.76
C TYR A 28 10.25 4.41 -3.94
N LEU A 29 10.45 4.27 -2.63
CA LEU A 29 10.85 5.37 -1.76
C LEU A 29 12.24 5.92 -2.12
N SER A 30 13.17 5.06 -2.54
CA SER A 30 14.50 5.48 -2.99
C SER A 30 14.47 6.24 -4.31
N LEU A 31 13.65 5.82 -5.28
CA LEU A 31 13.49 6.51 -6.57
C LEU A 31 12.78 7.86 -6.42
N LYS A 32 11.93 7.99 -5.41
CA LYS A 32 11.19 9.22 -5.08
C LYS A 32 11.94 10.10 -4.07
N GLU A 33 13.13 9.70 -3.58
CA GLU A 33 13.99 10.50 -2.68
C GLU A 33 14.39 11.83 -3.34
N ASP A 34 14.53 11.85 -4.67
CA ASP A 34 14.78 13.07 -5.46
C ASP A 34 13.50 13.89 -5.76
N GLY A 35 12.34 13.43 -5.29
CA GLY A 35 11.03 14.06 -5.49
C GLY A 35 10.59 14.90 -4.28
N LEU A 36 9.81 15.95 -4.53
CA LEU A 36 9.36 16.97 -3.56
C LEU A 36 8.62 16.47 -2.29
N ASN A 37 8.36 15.17 -2.14
CA ASN A 37 7.46 14.62 -1.12
C ASN A 37 8.11 13.56 -0.19
N LEU A 38 9.42 13.33 -0.25
CA LEU A 38 10.10 12.37 0.64
C LEU A 38 11.38 12.97 1.23
N ILE A 39 11.54 12.85 2.54
CA ILE A 39 12.76 13.25 3.24
C ILE A 39 13.37 12.00 3.87
N LYS A 40 14.62 11.71 3.52
CA LYS A 40 15.38 10.66 4.20
C LYS A 40 15.85 11.14 5.56
N VAL A 41 15.40 10.46 6.61
CA VAL A 41 15.77 10.74 8.00
C VAL A 41 16.64 9.59 8.50
N GLY A 42 17.94 9.69 8.24
CA GLY A 42 18.91 8.61 8.52
C GLY A 42 18.68 7.39 7.62
N ALA A 43 18.31 6.26 8.22
CA ALA A 43 17.98 5.02 7.50
C ALA A 43 16.46 4.81 7.29
N LYS A 44 15.67 5.88 7.46
CA LYS A 44 14.21 5.87 7.36
C LYS A 44 13.74 6.89 6.34
N TYR A 45 12.50 6.76 5.90
CA TYR A 45 11.84 7.63 4.94
C TYR A 45 10.64 8.31 5.62
N GLU A 46 10.54 9.62 5.48
CA GLU A 46 9.33 10.36 5.79
C GLU A 46 8.40 10.34 4.59
N VAL A 47 7.21 9.76 4.76
CA VAL A 47 6.15 9.70 3.74
C VAL A 47 4.99 10.59 4.15
N TRP A 48 4.45 11.35 3.20
CA TRP A 48 3.28 12.19 3.44
C TRP A 48 2.02 11.41 3.11
N ALA A 49 1.28 11.00 4.15
CA ALA A 49 0.02 10.28 4.00
C ALA A 49 -1.17 11.22 4.25
N TYR A 50 -2.23 11.08 3.46
CA TYR A 50 -3.47 11.83 3.71
C TYR A 50 -4.23 11.19 4.88
N ASN A 51 -4.42 11.93 5.98
CA ASN A 51 -5.21 11.48 7.12
C ASN A 51 -6.69 11.82 6.88
N ASN A 52 -7.52 10.81 6.68
CA ASN A 52 -8.96 10.98 6.41
C ASN A 52 -9.70 11.60 7.61
N SER A 53 -9.33 11.24 8.85
CA SER A 53 -9.93 11.80 10.06
C SER A 53 -9.65 13.30 10.20
N LEU A 54 -8.43 13.72 9.86
CA LEU A 54 -7.98 15.12 10.00
C LEU A 54 -8.10 15.94 8.72
N GLN A 55 -8.49 15.32 7.60
CA GLN A 55 -8.62 15.92 6.26
C GLN A 55 -7.37 16.66 5.76
N LYS A 56 -6.18 16.23 6.16
CA LYS A 56 -4.90 16.87 5.80
C LYS A 56 -3.79 15.83 5.60
N LYS A 57 -2.72 16.22 4.90
CA LYS A 57 -1.52 15.38 4.82
C LYS A 57 -0.68 15.51 6.08
N GLU A 58 -0.17 14.39 6.57
CA GLU A 58 0.71 14.32 7.72
C GLU A 58 1.94 13.44 7.41
N PRO A 59 3.09 13.75 8.02
CA PRO A 59 4.31 12.97 7.83
C PRO A 59 4.27 11.70 8.70
N TYR A 60 4.63 10.57 8.10
CA TYR A 60 4.80 9.29 8.77
C TYR A 60 6.19 8.74 8.48
N ILE A 61 6.82 8.14 9.49
CA ILE A 61 8.18 7.59 9.34
C ILE A 61 8.09 6.09 9.05
N VAL A 62 8.54 5.71 7.85
CA VAL A 62 8.62 4.34 7.37
C VAL A 62 10.09 3.90 7.36
N SER A 63 10.37 2.70 7.87
CA SER A 63 11.69 2.08 7.82
C SER A 63 11.73 0.84 6.91
N PRO A 64 12.90 0.43 6.42
CA PRO A 64 13.05 -0.83 5.68
C PRO A 64 12.58 -2.07 6.44
N ASN A 65 12.57 -2.01 7.77
CA ASN A 65 12.23 -3.14 8.63
C ASN A 65 10.79 -3.06 9.15
N GLU A 66 9.93 -2.20 8.59
CA GLU A 66 8.53 -2.16 9.00
C GLU A 66 7.85 -3.51 8.83
N LYS A 67 6.95 -3.79 9.75
CA LYS A 67 5.98 -4.86 9.58
C LYS A 67 4.98 -4.41 8.51
N LEU A 68 4.85 -5.21 7.46
CA LEU A 68 3.82 -5.03 6.45
C LEU A 68 2.75 -6.10 6.64
N THR A 69 1.49 -5.72 6.55
CA THR A 69 0.36 -6.66 6.56
C THR A 69 -0.56 -6.34 5.40
N ILE A 70 -0.67 -7.28 4.45
CA ILE A 70 -1.67 -7.17 3.38
C ILE A 70 -3.03 -7.54 3.96
N TYR A 71 -4.01 -6.65 3.84
CA TYR A 71 -5.34 -6.89 4.39
C TYR A 71 -6.46 -6.98 3.34
N THR A 72 -6.25 -6.44 2.13
CA THR A 72 -7.17 -6.64 1.01
C THR A 72 -6.50 -6.42 -0.35
N TYR A 73 -7.19 -6.86 -1.40
CA TYR A 73 -6.80 -6.75 -2.79
C TYR A 73 -7.99 -6.24 -3.60
N ARG A 74 -7.74 -5.33 -4.52
CA ARG A 74 -8.77 -4.85 -5.45
C ARG A 74 -8.24 -4.95 -6.88
N VAL A 75 -9.08 -5.50 -7.74
CA VAL A 75 -8.85 -5.44 -9.18
C VAL A 75 -9.65 -4.26 -9.72
N VAL A 76 -9.00 -3.42 -10.51
CA VAL A 76 -9.63 -2.28 -11.19
C VAL A 76 -9.43 -2.46 -12.69
N ASP A 77 -10.51 -2.38 -13.45
CA ASP A 77 -10.47 -2.34 -14.91
C ASP A 77 -10.54 -0.86 -15.32
N ASP A 78 -9.40 -0.30 -15.72
CA ASP A 78 -9.31 1.06 -16.23
C ASP A 78 -9.34 1.02 -17.76
N LEU A 79 -10.32 1.71 -18.36
CA LEU A 79 -10.52 1.69 -19.81
C LEU A 79 -9.32 2.23 -20.61
N GLN A 80 -8.41 2.99 -20.00
CA GLN A 80 -7.22 3.56 -20.64
C GLN A 80 -5.93 2.83 -20.24
N ALA A 81 -5.79 2.46 -18.97
CA ALA A 81 -4.58 1.81 -18.45
C ALA A 81 -4.67 0.28 -18.43
N GLY A 82 -5.83 -0.29 -18.78
CA GLY A 82 -6.09 -1.72 -18.73
C GLY A 82 -6.29 -2.22 -17.30
N PHE A 83 -6.03 -3.51 -17.12
CA PHE A 83 -6.17 -4.18 -15.85
C PHE A 83 -5.14 -3.68 -14.83
N GLN A 84 -5.59 -3.29 -13.64
CA GLN A 84 -4.75 -2.91 -12.52
C GLN A 84 -5.04 -3.76 -11.29
N CYS A 85 -3.98 -4.13 -10.57
CA CYS A 85 -4.06 -4.77 -9.27
C CYS A 85 -3.63 -3.80 -8.18
N HIS A 86 -4.54 -3.50 -7.25
CA HIS A 86 -4.27 -2.68 -6.08
C HIS A 86 -4.14 -3.59 -4.86
N VAL A 87 -2.96 -3.60 -4.25
CA VAL A 87 -2.69 -4.35 -3.01
C VAL A 87 -2.67 -3.39 -1.83
N TYR A 88 -3.54 -3.62 -0.86
CA TYR A 88 -3.70 -2.73 0.29
C TYR A 88 -2.92 -3.28 1.48
N VAL A 89 -1.96 -2.48 1.95
CA VAL A 89 -0.98 -2.89 2.95
C VAL A 89 -1.01 -1.92 4.12
N ALA A 90 -1.18 -2.45 5.32
CA ALA A 90 -0.91 -1.70 6.54
C ALA A 90 0.59 -1.73 6.84
N ILE A 91 1.17 -0.56 7.09
CA ILE A 91 2.55 -0.39 7.52
C ILE A 91 2.54 -0.15 9.03
N GLY A 92 3.32 -0.95 9.77
CA GLY A 92 3.44 -0.86 11.22
C GLY A 92 2.64 -1.94 11.98
N ASN A 93 2.21 -1.60 13.19
CA ASN A 93 1.46 -2.47 14.08
C ASN A 93 -0.01 -2.57 13.66
N TYR A 94 -0.27 -3.43 12.68
CA TYR A 94 -1.63 -3.76 12.26
C TYR A 94 -2.39 -4.56 13.32
N GLN A 95 -3.59 -4.10 13.66
CA GLN A 95 -4.55 -4.81 14.50
C GLN A 95 -5.91 -4.85 13.82
N LYS A 96 -6.57 -6.02 13.84
CA LYS A 96 -7.90 -6.23 13.27
C LYS A 96 -8.81 -6.84 14.33
N VAL A 97 -9.97 -6.23 14.53
CA VAL A 97 -11.04 -6.73 15.38
C VAL A 97 -12.31 -6.74 14.54
N ASP A 98 -12.83 -7.93 14.26
CA ASP A 98 -13.97 -8.15 13.38
C ASP A 98 -13.80 -7.48 11.99
N HIS A 99 -14.67 -6.52 11.68
CA HIS A 99 -14.67 -5.76 10.43
C HIS A 99 -13.89 -4.44 10.52
N LEU A 100 -13.25 -4.16 11.66
CA LEU A 100 -12.49 -2.93 11.89
C LEU A 100 -11.01 -3.26 11.95
N PHE A 101 -10.18 -2.35 11.45
CA PHE A 101 -8.73 -2.43 11.67
C PHE A 101 -8.13 -1.06 11.89
N THR A 102 -6.93 -1.08 12.46
CA THR A 102 -6.10 0.10 12.72
C THR A 102 -4.62 -0.25 12.50
N THR A 103 -3.80 0.77 12.25
CA THR A 103 -2.35 0.69 12.18
C THR A 103 -1.77 1.95 12.81
N ASP A 104 -0.55 1.87 13.37
CA ASP A 104 0.08 2.99 14.07
C ASP A 104 0.86 3.94 13.16
N LYS A 105 1.04 3.58 11.88
CA LYS A 105 1.67 4.44 10.87
C LYS A 105 0.71 4.84 9.78
N CYS A 106 0.68 4.08 8.70
CA CYS A 106 -0.13 4.42 7.54
C CYS A 106 -0.50 3.17 6.77
N ILE A 107 -1.42 3.36 5.84
CA ILE A 107 -1.82 2.40 4.85
C ILE A 107 -1.19 2.82 3.52
N ALA A 108 -0.73 1.83 2.77
CA ALA A 108 -0.21 1.98 1.43
C ALA A 108 -1.06 1.18 0.43
N ILE A 109 -1.46 1.80 -0.67
CA ILE A 109 -1.98 1.10 -1.85
C ILE A 109 -0.85 0.96 -2.85
N PHE A 110 -0.44 -0.27 -3.11
CA PHE A 110 0.51 -0.61 -4.16
C PHE A 110 -0.28 -0.86 -5.42
N LYS A 111 -0.11 0.00 -6.43
CA LYS A 111 -0.78 -0.11 -7.72
C LYS A 111 0.14 -0.78 -8.72
N TYR A 112 -0.24 -1.98 -9.13
CA TYR A 112 0.45 -2.75 -10.16
C TYR A 112 -0.33 -2.70 -11.47
N ASP A 113 0.40 -2.67 -12.59
CA ASP A 113 -0.18 -2.77 -13.93
C ASP A 113 -0.56 -4.23 -14.28
N GLY A 114 -1.06 -4.45 -15.50
CA GLY A 114 -1.46 -5.76 -16.00
C GLY A 114 -0.31 -6.77 -16.15
N GLU A 115 0.95 -6.29 -16.11
CA GLU A 115 2.15 -7.13 -16.11
C GLU A 115 2.72 -7.35 -14.70
N LEU A 116 2.03 -6.87 -13.67
CA LEU A 116 2.43 -6.91 -12.26
C LEU A 116 3.69 -6.09 -11.94
N ASN A 117 4.01 -5.08 -12.74
CA ASN A 117 5.04 -4.10 -12.42
C ASN A 117 4.46 -3.02 -11.50
N LEU A 118 5.23 -2.59 -10.50
CA LEU A 118 4.80 -1.52 -9.59
C LEU A 118 4.79 -0.18 -10.33
N ALA A 119 3.61 0.43 -10.45
CA ALA A 119 3.45 1.75 -11.07
C ALA A 119 3.50 2.89 -10.05
N GLU A 120 2.80 2.74 -8.93
CA GLU A 120 2.65 3.80 -7.91
C GLU A 120 2.37 3.21 -6.53
N ILE A 121 2.79 3.94 -5.48
CA ILE A 121 2.34 3.73 -4.11
C ILE A 121 1.70 5.02 -3.58
N GLU A 122 0.45 4.90 -3.13
CA GLU A 122 -0.28 5.96 -2.44
C GLU A 122 -0.36 5.68 -0.94
N PHE A 123 -0.15 6.72 -0.12
CA PHE A 123 -0.17 6.61 1.33
C PHE A 123 -1.34 7.40 1.94
N PHE A 124 -2.07 6.78 2.87
CA PHE A 124 -3.16 7.40 3.62
C PHE A 124 -3.22 6.85 5.04
N MET A 125 -3.97 7.53 5.90
CA MET A 125 -4.22 7.10 7.27
C MET A 125 -5.70 7.22 7.60
N GLU A 126 -6.21 6.21 8.28
CA GLU A 126 -7.58 6.18 8.79
C GLU A 126 -7.53 5.59 10.21
N GLU A 127 -8.10 6.30 11.19
CA GLU A 127 -8.04 5.85 12.59
C GLU A 127 -8.77 4.51 12.79
N ILE A 128 -9.84 4.28 12.02
CA ILE A 128 -10.61 3.04 11.97
C ILE A 128 -11.13 2.84 10.54
N TYR A 129 -10.68 1.79 9.85
CA TYR A 129 -11.15 1.48 8.50
C TYR A 129 -12.10 0.26 8.49
N LYS A 130 -13.10 0.30 7.62
CA LYS A 130 -13.98 -0.83 7.29
C LYS A 130 -13.75 -1.25 5.83
N PRO A 131 -13.35 -2.51 5.56
CA PRO A 131 -13.06 -3.02 4.22
C PRO A 131 -14.28 -3.10 3.30
#